data_AF-A0A2C5ZND9-F1
#
_entry.id   AF-A0A2C5ZND9-F1
#
_cell.length_a   1.000
_cell.length_b   1.000
_cell.length_c   1.000
_cell.angle_alpha   90.00
_cell.angle_beta   90.00
_cell.angle_gamma   90.00
#
_symmetry.space_group_name_H-M   'P 1'
#
loop_
_entity.id
_entity.type
_entity.pdbx_description
1 polymer ?
#
loop_
_entity_poly.entity_id
_entity_poly.type
_entity_poly.pdbx_seq_one_letter_code
_entity_poly.pdbx_strand_id
1 'polypeptide(L)'
;MARLIAIALHHRDHFSHGKARQTFGHEAYHWAINITPEANQSLGCSFEATDATTIDPVTFRMTNPTMDWWLRYEEDVNLAAGPKLLGSVVIGQVAADMSSAQLHDFFGRVRLPVKNTHPQQSCVTWVADAIGALQERGWVNRFDIDQFKGWALSYADERMKGLASTEPSVKYYSF
;
A
#
# COMPACT_ATOMS: atom_id res chain seq x y z
N MET A 1 5.50 -17.80 -14.76
CA MET A 1 5.94 -16.41 -14.95
C MET A 1 5.98 -15.73 -13.58
N ALA A 2 7.00 -14.93 -13.28
CA ALA A 2 7.12 -14.30 -11.96
C ALA A 2 5.93 -13.35 -11.69
N ARG A 3 5.52 -13.25 -10.43
CA ARG A 3 4.48 -12.30 -9.99
C ARG A 3 5.15 -10.99 -9.62
N LEU A 4 4.54 -9.86 -9.94
CA LEU A 4 5.06 -8.53 -9.62
C LEU A 4 4.68 -8.11 -8.20
N ILE A 5 5.61 -7.46 -7.52
CA ILE A 5 5.39 -6.79 -6.24
C ILE A 5 5.24 -5.31 -6.53
N ALA A 6 4.08 -4.73 -6.19
CA ALA A 6 3.79 -3.34 -6.40
C ALA A 6 3.29 -2.64 -5.13
N ILE A 7 3.68 -1.38 -4.94
CA ILE A 7 3.10 -0.50 -3.94
C ILE A 7 1.90 0.21 -4.55
N ALA A 8 0.72 0.00 -4.00
CA ALA A 8 -0.50 0.67 -4.42
C ALA A 8 -0.77 1.90 -3.54
N LEU A 9 -0.99 3.03 -4.20
CA LEU A 9 -1.24 4.32 -3.57
C LEU A 9 -2.69 4.70 -3.78
N HIS A 10 -3.39 4.92 -2.67
CA HIS A 10 -4.81 5.23 -2.66
C HIS A 10 -5.06 6.64 -2.13
N HIS A 11 -6.02 7.30 -2.77
CA HIS A 11 -6.66 8.50 -2.28
C HIS A 11 -7.28 8.25 -0.91
N ARG A 12 -7.10 9.20 0.00
CA ARG A 12 -7.55 9.14 1.40
C ARG A 12 -8.50 10.29 1.70
N ASP A 13 -9.46 10.52 0.79
CA ASP A 13 -10.49 11.54 0.92
C ASP A 13 -9.90 12.92 1.23
N HIS A 14 -10.42 13.63 2.24
CA HIS A 14 -9.96 14.96 2.62
C HIS A 14 -8.45 15.03 2.92
N PHE A 15 -7.84 13.94 3.40
CA PHE A 15 -6.42 13.92 3.76
C PHE A 15 -5.49 14.09 2.56
N SER A 16 -5.93 13.71 1.36
CA SER A 16 -5.15 13.85 0.12
C SER A 16 -5.25 15.23 -0.54
N HIS A 17 -5.88 16.21 0.10
CA HIS A 17 -6.11 17.53 -0.49
C HIS A 17 -5.55 18.70 0.34
N GLY A 18 -5.15 19.75 -0.37
CA GLY A 18 -4.86 21.08 0.18
C GLY A 18 -3.88 21.04 1.37
N LYS A 19 -4.26 21.74 2.44
CA LYS A 19 -3.45 21.84 3.66
C LYS A 19 -3.31 20.49 4.39
N ALA A 20 -4.34 19.64 4.35
CA ALA A 20 -4.27 18.32 4.98
C ALA A 20 -3.16 17.48 4.34
N ARG A 21 -3.09 17.45 3.00
CA ARG A 21 -2.01 16.75 2.29
C ARG A 21 -0.63 17.24 2.69
N GLN A 22 -0.45 18.56 2.87
CA GLN A 22 0.83 19.13 3.29
C GLN A 22 1.21 18.74 4.72
N THR A 23 0.24 18.69 5.63
CA THR A 23 0.47 18.30 7.03
C THR A 23 0.76 16.81 7.17
N PHE A 24 -0.01 15.94 6.50
CA PHE A 24 0.11 14.49 6.63
C PHE A 24 1.25 13.89 5.80
N GLY A 25 1.78 14.61 4.82
CA GLY A 25 2.94 14.16 4.02
C GLY A 25 2.69 12.79 3.40
N HIS A 26 3.51 11.80 3.73
CA HIS A 26 3.37 10.43 3.22
C HIS A 26 2.03 9.78 3.59
N GLU A 27 1.46 10.14 4.74
CA GLU A 27 0.21 9.59 5.29
C GLU A 27 -1.05 10.25 4.71
N ALA A 28 -0.86 11.24 3.83
CA ALA A 28 -1.94 11.86 3.05
C ALA A 28 -2.56 10.87 2.04
N TYR A 29 -1.87 9.77 1.76
CA TYR A 29 -2.31 8.66 0.92
C TYR A 29 -2.30 7.38 1.74
N HIS A 30 -3.14 6.42 1.35
CA HIS A 30 -3.11 5.08 1.94
C HIS A 30 -2.27 4.14 1.07
N TRP A 31 -1.40 3.37 1.71
CA TRP A 31 -0.39 2.55 1.04
C TRP A 31 -0.69 1.07 1.29
N ALA A 32 -0.63 0.28 0.23
CA ALA A 32 -0.80 -1.17 0.28
C ALA A 32 0.27 -1.86 -0.58
N ILE A 33 0.47 -3.15 -0.37
CA ILE A 33 1.30 -4.00 -1.21
C ILE A 33 0.39 -4.92 -2.02
N ASN A 34 0.53 -4.84 -3.33
CA ASN A 34 -0.19 -5.67 -4.28
C ASN A 34 0.76 -6.69 -4.91
N ILE A 35 0.31 -7.93 -5.00
CA ILE A 35 1.02 -8.99 -5.71
C ILE A 35 0.18 -9.41 -6.92
N THR A 36 0.62 -9.04 -8.13
CA THR A 36 -0.10 -9.32 -9.37
C THR A 36 0.63 -10.38 -10.21
N PRO A 37 -0.09 -11.25 -10.93
CA PRO A 37 0.54 -12.19 -11.87
C PRO A 37 1.23 -11.48 -13.03
N GLU A 38 0.66 -10.37 -13.54
CA GLU A 38 1.26 -9.48 -14.55
C GLU A 38 0.72 -8.05 -14.39
N ALA A 39 1.36 -7.06 -15.01
CA ALA A 39 0.95 -5.64 -14.91
C ALA A 39 -0.44 -5.34 -15.52
N ASN A 40 -0.93 -6.22 -16.39
CA ASN A 40 -2.22 -6.09 -17.09
C ASN A 40 -3.30 -7.06 -16.58
N GLN A 41 -2.98 -7.93 -15.63
CA GLN A 41 -3.97 -8.82 -15.01
C GLN A 41 -4.52 -8.14 -13.76
N SER A 42 -5.85 -8.07 -13.69
CA SER A 42 -6.55 -7.34 -12.63
C SER A 42 -6.60 -8.09 -11.32
N LEU A 43 -6.62 -9.43 -11.36
CA LEU A 43 -6.78 -10.25 -10.17
C LEU A 43 -5.43 -10.51 -9.50
N GLY A 44 -5.36 -10.24 -8.20
CA GLY A 44 -4.18 -10.49 -7.40
C GLY A 44 -4.47 -10.44 -5.92
N CYS A 45 -3.40 -10.35 -5.14
CA CYS A 45 -3.48 -10.24 -3.69
C CYS A 45 -3.20 -8.80 -3.25
N SER A 46 -3.96 -8.28 -2.29
CA SER A 46 -3.70 -7.00 -1.62
C SER A 46 -3.37 -7.24 -0.16
N PHE A 47 -2.38 -6.51 0.35
CA PHE A 47 -1.95 -6.52 1.75
C PHE A 47 -1.82 -5.09 2.26
N GLU A 48 -2.49 -4.77 3.36
CA GLU A 48 -2.39 -3.46 4.00
C GLU A 48 -2.50 -3.56 5.51
N ALA A 49 -1.69 -2.77 6.23
CA ALA A 49 -1.99 -2.48 7.62
C ALA A 49 -3.09 -1.41 7.68
N THR A 50 -4.15 -1.68 8.43
CA THR A 50 -5.28 -0.77 8.56
C THR A 50 -5.82 -0.79 9.99
N ASP A 51 -6.24 0.37 10.46
CA ASP A 51 -7.02 0.57 11.69
C ASP A 51 -8.48 0.91 11.36
N ALA A 52 -8.90 0.70 10.11
CA ALA A 52 -10.19 1.10 9.60
C ALA A 52 -11.33 0.62 10.51
N THR A 53 -12.28 1.53 10.70
CA THR A 53 -13.51 1.30 11.44
C THR A 53 -14.67 1.79 10.59
N THR A 54 -15.78 1.08 10.66
CA THR A 54 -17.05 1.45 10.06
C THR A 54 -18.13 1.46 11.13
N ILE A 55 -19.24 2.14 10.87
CA ILE A 55 -20.43 2.02 11.71
C ILE A 55 -21.22 0.82 11.18
N ASP A 56 -21.40 -0.19 12.02
CA ASP A 56 -22.30 -1.31 11.73
C ASP A 56 -23.73 -0.76 11.58
N PRO A 57 -24.38 -0.94 10.42
CA PRO A 57 -25.71 -0.36 10.16
C PRO A 57 -26.83 -1.01 10.96
N VAL A 58 -26.60 -2.19 11.56
CA VAL A 58 -27.57 -2.92 12.39
C VAL A 58 -27.41 -2.53 13.85
N THR A 59 -26.17 -2.52 14.35
CA THR A 59 -25.90 -2.26 15.77
C THR A 59 -25.62 -0.79 16.09
N PHE A 60 -25.37 0.04 15.05
CA PHE A 60 -24.91 1.43 15.15
C PHE A 60 -23.63 1.60 15.98
N ARG A 61 -22.84 0.54 16.10
CA ARG A 61 -21.55 0.55 16.82
C ARG A 61 -20.39 0.59 15.84
N MET A 62 -19.28 1.15 16.30
CA MET A 62 -18.02 1.09 15.57
C MET A 62 -17.50 -0.35 15.55
N THR A 63 -17.07 -0.83 14.38
CA THR A 63 -16.49 -2.17 14.21
C THR A 63 -15.09 -2.29 14.79
N ASN A 64 -14.35 -1.18 14.89
CA ASN A 64 -13.03 -1.12 15.51
C ASN A 64 -12.91 0.17 16.37
N PRO A 65 -13.62 0.26 17.51
CA PRO A 65 -13.68 1.47 18.32
C PRO A 65 -12.34 1.84 18.95
N THR A 66 -11.47 0.85 19.18
CA THR A 66 -10.12 1.04 19.69
C THR A 66 -9.16 1.51 18.60
N MET A 67 -9.54 1.40 17.32
CA MET A 67 -8.71 1.64 16.13
C MET A 67 -7.49 0.72 16.09
N ASP A 68 -7.60 -0.52 16.57
CA ASP A 68 -6.47 -1.47 16.57
C ASP A 68 -6.01 -1.77 15.16
N TRP A 69 -4.68 -1.76 14.96
CA TRP A 69 -4.08 -2.11 13.68
C TRP A 69 -4.23 -3.60 13.45
N TRP A 70 -4.62 -3.97 12.24
CA TRP A 70 -4.66 -5.36 11.77
C TRP A 70 -4.17 -5.42 10.33
N LEU A 71 -3.69 -6.59 9.92
CA LEU A 71 -3.33 -6.86 8.53
C LEU A 71 -4.60 -7.25 7.77
N ARG A 72 -5.03 -6.40 6.85
CA ARG A 72 -6.02 -6.78 5.85
C ARG A 72 -5.33 -7.50 4.71
N TYR A 73 -5.86 -8.66 4.38
CA TYR A 73 -5.48 -9.46 3.24
C TYR A 73 -6.71 -9.75 2.41
N GLU A 74 -6.62 -9.49 1.11
CA GLU A 74 -7.67 -9.80 0.15
C GLU A 74 -7.06 -10.59 -1.01
N GLU A 75 -7.74 -11.66 -1.40
CA GLU A 75 -7.35 -12.56 -2.49
C GLU A 75 -8.30 -12.42 -3.67
N ASP A 76 -7.80 -12.65 -4.88
CA ASP A 76 -8.57 -12.56 -6.13
C ASP A 76 -9.34 -11.24 -6.28
N VAL A 77 -8.76 -10.14 -5.79
CA VAL A 77 -9.34 -8.81 -5.91
C VAL A 77 -8.93 -8.14 -7.20
N ASN A 78 -9.86 -7.39 -7.81
CA ASN A 78 -9.55 -6.55 -8.96
C ASN A 78 -8.80 -5.30 -8.49
N LEU A 79 -7.47 -5.37 -8.54
CA LEU A 79 -6.55 -4.34 -8.10
C LEU A 79 -6.55 -3.08 -8.97
N ALA A 80 -7.17 -3.12 -10.16
CA ALA A 80 -7.28 -1.97 -11.05
C ALA A 80 -8.62 -1.21 -10.91
N ALA A 81 -9.62 -1.81 -10.24
CA ALA A 81 -10.98 -1.27 -10.15
C ALA A 81 -11.27 -0.50 -8.85
N GLY A 82 -10.29 -0.33 -7.97
CA GLY A 82 -10.46 0.42 -6.73
C GLY A 82 -10.77 1.89 -7.01
N PRO A 83 -11.93 2.45 -6.59
CA PRO A 83 -12.31 3.83 -6.90
C PRO A 83 -11.37 4.88 -6.30
N LYS A 84 -10.58 4.48 -5.30
CA LYS A 84 -9.58 5.32 -4.65
C LYS A 84 -8.16 5.08 -5.15
N LEU A 85 -7.93 4.13 -6.05
CA LEU A 85 -6.58 3.85 -6.54
C LEU A 85 -6.08 5.01 -7.40
N LEU A 86 -4.91 5.55 -7.04
CA LEU A 86 -4.23 6.58 -7.83
C LEU A 86 -3.27 5.94 -8.82
N GLY A 87 -2.52 4.94 -8.36
CA GLY A 87 -1.61 4.17 -9.19
C GLY A 87 -0.82 3.14 -8.39
N SER A 88 -0.06 2.33 -9.13
CA SER A 88 0.72 1.22 -8.61
C SER A 88 2.17 1.35 -9.05
N VAL A 89 3.09 1.18 -8.11
CA VAL A 89 4.53 1.28 -8.36
C VAL A 89 5.16 -0.10 -8.21
N VAL A 90 5.59 -0.71 -9.30
CA VAL A 90 6.27 -2.02 -9.30
C VAL A 90 7.69 -1.84 -8.77
N ILE A 91 8.04 -2.60 -7.73
CA ILE A 91 9.34 -2.51 -7.03
C ILE A 91 10.13 -3.82 -7.07
N GLY A 92 9.51 -4.92 -7.47
CA GLY A 92 10.17 -6.22 -7.48
C GLY A 92 9.28 -7.33 -8.01
N GLN A 93 9.72 -8.56 -7.78
CA GLN A 93 9.05 -9.75 -8.27
C GLN A 93 9.26 -10.93 -7.32
N VAL A 94 8.30 -11.83 -7.29
CA VAL A 94 8.33 -13.08 -6.55
C VAL A 94 8.08 -14.26 -7.48
N ALA A 95 8.50 -15.45 -7.06
CA ALA A 95 8.34 -16.66 -7.84
C ALA A 95 6.85 -16.96 -8.14
N ALA A 96 6.59 -17.51 -9.32
CA ALA A 96 5.25 -17.78 -9.85
C ALA A 96 4.43 -18.75 -8.97
N ASP A 97 5.14 -19.70 -8.38
CA ASP A 97 4.65 -20.82 -7.58
C ASP A 97 4.42 -20.43 -6.12
N MET A 98 4.73 -19.19 -5.74
CA MET A 98 4.47 -18.73 -4.38
C MET A 98 2.96 -18.61 -4.14
N SER A 99 2.48 -19.41 -3.20
CA SER A 99 1.07 -19.43 -2.83
C SER A 99 0.68 -18.17 -2.07
N SER A 100 -0.59 -17.81 -2.15
CA SER A 100 -1.11 -16.65 -1.41
C SER A 100 -1.02 -16.85 0.10
N ALA A 101 -1.12 -18.10 0.59
CA ALA A 101 -0.86 -18.44 1.99
C ALA A 101 0.59 -18.15 2.41
N GLN A 102 1.57 -18.47 1.56
CA GLN A 102 2.98 -18.14 1.84
C GLN A 102 3.23 -16.63 1.87
N LEU A 103 2.58 -15.88 0.98
CA LEU A 103 2.63 -14.42 0.99
C LEU A 103 1.96 -13.85 2.24
N HIS A 104 0.80 -14.38 2.62
CA HIS A 104 0.09 -13.98 3.83
C HIS A 104 0.93 -14.24 5.09
N ASP A 105 1.53 -15.42 5.21
CA ASP A 105 2.45 -15.75 6.31
C ASP A 105 3.68 -14.84 6.33
N PHE A 106 4.20 -14.45 5.16
CA PHE A 106 5.33 -13.54 5.05
C PHE A 106 4.94 -12.13 5.54
N PHE A 107 3.87 -11.54 5.00
CA PHE A 107 3.41 -10.20 5.37
C PHE A 107 2.87 -10.14 6.79
N GLY A 108 2.30 -11.24 7.30
CA GLY A 108 1.84 -11.38 8.69
C GLY A 108 2.96 -11.33 9.73
N ARG A 109 4.23 -11.51 9.33
CA ARG A 109 5.40 -11.35 10.21
C ARG A 109 5.93 -9.92 10.23
N VAL A 110 5.52 -9.07 9.30
CA VAL A 110 5.86 -7.64 9.34
C VAL A 110 5.12 -7.00 10.51
N ARG A 111 5.84 -6.26 11.35
CA ARG A 111 5.26 -5.68 12.56
C ARG A 111 4.19 -4.67 12.18
N LEU A 112 3.01 -4.81 12.78
CA LEU A 112 1.95 -3.82 12.63
C LEU A 112 2.34 -2.50 13.30
N PRO A 113 1.81 -1.36 12.82
CA PRO A 113 2.08 -0.06 13.42
C PRO A 113 1.70 -0.01 14.91
N VAL A 114 2.54 0.64 15.71
CA VAL A 114 2.34 0.83 17.15
C VAL A 114 1.77 2.21 17.42
N LYS A 115 0.62 2.26 18.09
CA LYS A 115 -0.06 3.51 18.46
C LYS A 115 0.72 4.31 19.50
N ASN A 116 0.43 5.61 19.55
CA ASN A 116 0.91 6.53 20.59
C ASN A 116 2.44 6.56 20.73
N THR A 117 3.14 6.38 19.61
CA THR A 117 4.59 6.46 19.51
C THR A 117 5.02 7.79 18.88
N HIS A 118 6.28 8.17 19.08
CA HIS A 118 6.90 9.31 18.38
C HIS A 118 8.20 8.83 17.69
N PRO A 119 8.31 8.94 16.35
CA PRO A 119 7.29 9.41 15.41
C PRO A 119 6.05 8.49 15.39
N GLN A 120 4.90 9.04 14.97
CA GLN A 120 3.67 8.27 14.78
C GLN A 120 3.87 7.22 13.69
N GLN A 121 3.31 6.03 13.90
CA GLN A 121 3.35 4.94 12.92
C GLN A 121 1.99 4.78 12.22
N SER A 122 2.04 4.36 10.95
CA SER A 122 0.87 4.24 10.07
C SER A 122 1.05 3.12 9.04
N CYS A 123 0.10 2.99 8.10
CA CYS A 123 0.23 2.07 6.96
C CYS A 123 1.52 2.32 6.14
N VAL A 124 2.00 3.57 6.09
CA VAL A 124 3.28 3.90 5.43
C VAL A 124 4.45 3.27 6.16
N THR A 125 4.45 3.29 7.50
CA THR A 125 5.47 2.62 8.31
C THR A 125 5.48 1.11 8.03
N TRP A 126 4.30 0.49 8.01
CA TRP A 126 4.17 -0.93 7.71
C TRP A 126 4.66 -1.27 6.30
N VAL A 127 4.32 -0.47 5.28
CA VAL A 127 4.81 -0.69 3.92
C VAL A 127 6.33 -0.51 3.84
N ALA A 128 6.90 0.47 4.54
CA ALA A 128 8.35 0.64 4.61
C ALA A 128 9.04 -0.58 5.24
N ASP A 129 8.52 -1.09 6.36
CA ASP A 129 9.04 -2.29 7.02
C ASP A 129 8.90 -3.54 6.13
N ALA A 130 7.77 -3.65 5.41
CA ALA A 130 7.54 -4.73 4.45
C ALA A 130 8.50 -4.66 3.25
N ILE A 131 8.79 -3.47 2.72
CA ILE A 131 9.82 -3.29 1.67
C ILE A 131 11.18 -3.76 2.20
N GLY A 132 11.54 -3.38 3.44
CA GLY A 132 12.77 -3.85 4.08
C GLY A 132 12.84 -5.38 4.14
N ALA A 133 11.77 -6.04 4.61
CA ALA A 133 11.69 -7.50 4.65
C ALA A 133 11.79 -8.14 3.25
N LEU A 134 11.18 -7.53 2.24
CA LEU A 134 11.25 -7.98 0.84
C LEU A 134 12.68 -7.84 0.27
N GLN A 135 13.39 -6.78 0.63
CA GLN A 135 14.80 -6.56 0.27
C GLN A 135 15.72 -7.56 0.95
N GLU A 136 15.51 -7.87 2.23
CA GLU A 136 16.25 -8.91 2.95
C GLU A 136 16.05 -10.29 2.34
N ARG A 137 14.84 -10.57 1.84
CA ARG A 137 14.51 -11.82 1.16
C ARG A 137 15.04 -11.90 -0.28
N GLY A 138 15.43 -10.77 -0.86
CA GLY A 138 15.94 -10.66 -2.24
C GLY A 138 14.83 -10.64 -3.31
N TRP A 139 13.58 -10.35 -2.95
CA TRP A 139 12.48 -10.20 -3.92
C TRP A 139 12.36 -8.78 -4.47
N VAL A 140 12.94 -7.82 -3.75
CA VAL A 140 13.04 -6.40 -4.13
C VAL A 140 14.51 -6.01 -4.07
N ASN A 141 14.99 -5.27 -5.07
CA ASN A 141 16.36 -4.76 -5.06
C ASN A 141 16.54 -3.74 -3.93
N ARG A 142 17.77 -3.63 -3.43
CA ARG A 142 18.10 -2.63 -2.40
C ARG A 142 18.06 -1.22 -3.00
N PHE A 143 17.30 -0.36 -2.35
CA PHE A 143 17.22 1.08 -2.60
C PHE A 143 16.91 1.80 -1.29
N ASP A 144 17.13 3.11 -1.24
CA ASP A 144 16.82 3.94 -0.08
C ASP A 144 15.29 4.10 0.08
N ILE A 145 14.74 3.51 1.15
CA ILE A 145 13.30 3.50 1.43
C ILE A 145 12.78 4.91 1.76
N ASP A 146 13.59 5.77 2.37
CA ASP A 146 13.20 7.15 2.69
C ASP A 146 13.13 8.00 1.42
N GLN A 147 14.08 7.85 0.51
CA GLN A 147 14.04 8.47 -0.81
C GLN A 147 12.85 7.98 -1.64
N PHE A 148 12.59 6.66 -1.61
CA PHE A 148 11.43 6.07 -2.26
C PHE A 148 10.13 6.67 -1.72
N LYS A 149 10.01 6.89 -0.41
CA LYS A 149 8.79 7.48 0.16
C LYS A 149 8.51 8.87 -0.38
N GLY A 150 9.54 9.72 -0.46
CA GLY A 150 9.43 11.06 -1.04
C GLY A 150 9.03 11.02 -2.52
N TRP A 151 9.64 10.11 -3.29
CA TRP A 151 9.31 9.92 -4.70
C TRP A 151 7.88 9.43 -4.91
N ALA A 152 7.43 8.44 -4.12
CA ALA A 152 6.09 7.87 -4.20
C ALA A 152 5.03 8.90 -3.83
N LEU A 153 5.33 9.79 -2.87
CA LEU A 153 4.48 10.94 -2.54
C LEU A 153 4.32 11.89 -3.74
N SER A 154 5.41 12.24 -4.44
CA SER A 154 5.33 13.08 -5.65
C SER A 154 4.57 12.40 -6.79
N TYR A 155 4.75 11.09 -6.96
CA TYR A 155 3.98 10.30 -7.91
C TYR A 155 2.48 10.32 -7.59
N ALA A 156 2.10 10.14 -6.31
CA ALA A 156 0.71 10.24 -5.88
C ALA A 156 0.10 11.63 -6.14
N ASP A 157 0.83 12.70 -5.84
CA ASP A 157 0.39 14.07 -6.12
C ASP A 157 0.11 14.30 -7.61
N GLU A 158 0.97 13.78 -8.48
CA GLU A 158 0.80 13.89 -9.92
C GLU A 158 -0.42 13.10 -10.40
N ARG A 159 -0.59 11.87 -9.90
CA ARG A 159 -1.77 11.03 -10.20
C ARG A 159 -3.08 11.63 -9.71
N MET A 160 -3.07 12.43 -8.64
CA MET A 160 -4.25 13.19 -8.18
C MET A 160 -4.80 14.17 -9.23
N LYS A 161 -4.02 14.55 -10.25
CA LYS A 161 -4.48 15.37 -11.38
C LYS A 161 -5.42 14.63 -12.33
N GLY A 162 -5.64 13.33 -12.12
CA GLY A 162 -6.56 12.51 -12.90
C GLY A 162 -6.13 12.42 -14.37
N LEU A 163 -7.00 12.79 -15.30
CA LEU A 163 -6.72 12.74 -16.74
C LEU A 163 -5.61 13.71 -17.17
N ALA A 164 -5.30 14.73 -16.37
CA ALA A 164 -4.20 15.66 -16.63
C ALA A 164 -2.85 15.18 -16.06
N SER A 165 -2.83 14.02 -15.41
CA SER A 165 -1.60 13.41 -14.89
C SER A 165 -0.63 13.07 -16.01
N THR A 166 0.63 13.45 -15.86
CA THR A 166 1.72 13.01 -16.74
C THR A 166 2.27 11.63 -16.40
N GLU A 167 1.94 11.12 -15.19
CA GLU A 167 2.39 9.82 -14.70
C GLU A 167 1.42 8.69 -15.08
N PRO A 168 1.93 7.49 -15.47
CA PRO A 168 1.10 6.34 -15.80
C PRO A 168 0.48 5.72 -14.54
N SER A 169 -0.63 4.99 -14.71
CA SER A 169 -1.30 4.29 -13.61
C SER A 169 -0.48 3.14 -13.02
N VAL A 170 0.43 2.56 -13.80
CA VAL A 170 1.42 1.59 -13.35
C VAL A 170 2.80 2.08 -13.73
N LYS A 171 3.71 2.19 -12.77
CA LYS A 171 5.08 2.67 -12.99
C LYS A 171 6.09 1.70 -12.39
N TYR A 172 7.18 1.44 -13.09
CA TYR A 172 8.29 0.66 -12.56
C TYR A 172 9.25 1.61 -11.84
N TYR A 173 9.54 1.30 -10.57
CA TYR A 173 10.55 2.05 -9.84
C TYR A 173 11.93 1.63 -10.31
N SER A 174 12.67 2.60 -10.87
CA SER A 174 14.06 2.42 -11.29
C SER A 174 14.96 3.05 -10.23
N PHE A 175 15.86 2.24 -9.69
CA PHE A 175 16.87 2.61 -8.69
C PHE A 175 18.12 3.19 -9.35
#